data_AF-A0A223HLC7-F1
#
_entry.id   AF-A0A223HLC7-F1
#
_cell.length_a   1.000
_cell.length_b   1.000
_cell.length_c   1.000
_cell.angle_alpha   90.00
_cell.angle_beta   90.00
_cell.angle_gamma   90.00
#
_symmetry.space_group_name_H-M   'P 1'
#
loop_
_entity.id
_entity.type
_entity.pdbx_description
1 polymer ?
#
loop_
_entity_poly.entity_id
_entity_poly.type
_entity_poly.pdbx_seq_one_letter_code
_entity_poly.pdbx_strand_id
1 'polypeptide(L)'
;MIANIPDDTYYNNPSRSLLNFIRDMFMLSFYTRGTNTIDFMMMKKSNMKKGRLEFERTKTMNRRMDRAFTSIKLEPEALEIIYKYPGDGDRLLCIGDRFSSERSFRTAIRQGMIALRDYIDYQEMSFYSARHSWATIARNDIGADIDNVAKGLNHASALPITDIYIKPDWGRIDELNRRVIDFVLYERLNK
;
A
#
# COMPACT_ATOMS: atom_id res chain seq x y z
N MET A 1 6.01 -8.47 14.32
CA MET A 1 5.67 -7.97 12.97
C MET A 1 4.63 -6.88 13.09
N ILE A 2 4.69 -5.81 12.29
CA ILE A 2 3.73 -4.69 12.37
C ILE A 2 2.28 -5.14 12.18
N ALA A 3 2.05 -6.13 11.33
CA ALA A 3 0.75 -6.75 11.10
C ALA A 3 0.10 -7.34 12.38
N ASN A 4 0.91 -7.71 13.38
CA ASN A 4 0.44 -8.35 14.61
C ASN A 4 0.31 -7.38 15.79
N ILE A 5 0.62 -6.10 15.58
CA ILE A 5 0.43 -5.09 16.63
C ILE A 5 -1.08 -4.94 16.79
N PRO A 6 -1.68 -5.28 17.95
CA PRO A 6 -3.12 -5.18 18.13
C PRO A 6 -3.58 -3.72 18.06
N ASP A 7 -4.85 -3.50 17.76
CA ASP A 7 -5.47 -2.19 18.00
C ASP A 7 -5.27 -1.82 19.47
N ASP A 8 -4.72 -0.65 19.71
CA ASP A 8 -4.75 -0.08 21.04
C ASP A 8 -6.21 0.26 21.40
N THR A 9 -6.79 -0.51 22.32
CA THR A 9 -8.22 -0.47 22.66
C THR A 9 -8.61 0.75 23.51
N TYR A 10 -7.65 1.57 23.94
CA TYR A 10 -7.92 2.82 24.65
C TYR A 10 -8.17 3.98 23.66
N TYR A 11 -9.27 3.88 22.91
CA TYR A 11 -9.69 4.82 21.86
C TYR A 11 -9.90 6.28 22.31
N ASN A 12 -9.99 6.53 23.62
CA ASN A 12 -10.18 7.88 24.19
C ASN A 12 -8.91 8.75 24.17
N ASN A 13 -7.75 8.20 23.79
CA ASN A 13 -6.53 8.99 23.57
C ASN A 13 -6.32 9.26 22.07
N PRO A 14 -6.47 10.51 21.60
CA PRO A 14 -6.34 10.87 20.18
C PRO A 14 -5.01 10.45 19.54
N SER A 15 -3.92 10.41 20.32
CA SER A 15 -2.60 9.98 19.85
C SER A 15 -2.54 8.48 19.53
N ARG A 16 -3.28 7.65 20.28
CA ARG A 16 -3.34 6.19 20.10
C ARG A 16 -4.25 5.79 18.94
N SER A 17 -5.38 6.47 18.76
CA SER A 17 -6.23 6.33 17.57
C SER A 17 -5.49 6.69 16.27
N LEU A 18 -4.64 7.73 16.32
CA LEU A 18 -3.77 8.07 15.21
C LEU A 18 -2.73 6.97 14.93
N LEU A 19 -2.15 6.35 15.96
CA LEU A 19 -1.17 5.28 15.78
C LEU A 19 -1.76 4.06 15.06
N ASN A 20 -2.95 3.59 15.48
CA ASN A 20 -3.66 2.51 14.80
C ASN A 20 -3.89 2.85 13.31
N PHE A 21 -4.33 4.08 13.03
CA PHE A 21 -4.53 4.56 11.67
C PHE A 21 -3.24 4.55 10.84
N ILE A 22 -2.12 5.05 11.39
CA ILE A 22 -0.84 5.08 10.66
C ILE A 22 -0.29 3.67 10.42
N ARG A 23 -0.40 2.76 11.40
CA ARG A 23 -0.07 1.33 11.24
C ARG A 23 -0.88 0.72 10.10
N ASP A 24 -2.18 0.95 10.07
CA ASP A 24 -3.06 0.38 9.06
C ASP A 24 -2.81 1.00 7.68
N MET A 25 -2.49 2.29 7.59
CA MET A 25 -2.06 2.89 6.32
C MET A 25 -0.73 2.29 5.83
N PHE A 26 0.21 1.97 6.73
CA PHE A 26 1.46 1.29 6.38
C PHE A 26 1.18 -0.11 5.83
N MET A 27 0.33 -0.89 6.51
CA MET A 27 -0.05 -2.24 6.08
C MET A 27 -0.84 -2.21 4.77
N LEU A 28 -1.77 -1.26 4.61
CA LEU A 28 -2.50 -1.08 3.35
C LEU A 28 -1.54 -0.74 2.20
N SER A 29 -0.54 0.11 2.43
CA SER A 29 0.53 0.34 1.45
C SER A 29 1.21 -0.97 1.08
N PHE A 30 1.63 -1.79 2.05
CA PHE A 30 2.27 -3.08 1.81
C PHE A 30 1.38 -4.05 1.00
N TYR A 31 0.12 -4.26 1.43
CA TYR A 31 -0.84 -5.16 0.77
C TYR A 31 -1.19 -4.71 -0.66
N THR A 32 -0.99 -3.43 -0.96
CA THR A 32 -1.20 -2.85 -2.29
C THR A 32 0.12 -2.54 -3.00
N ARG A 33 1.16 -3.36 -2.76
CA ARG A 33 2.46 -3.32 -3.46
C ARG A 33 3.22 -2.00 -3.28
N GLY A 34 3.07 -1.40 -2.10
CA GLY A 34 3.70 -0.16 -1.68
C GLY A 34 3.04 1.11 -2.21
N THR A 35 1.72 1.13 -2.42
CA THR A 35 0.99 2.33 -2.90
C THR A 35 1.30 3.55 -2.01
N ASN A 36 1.49 4.73 -2.62
CA ASN A 36 1.92 5.92 -1.87
C ASN A 36 0.75 6.57 -1.14
N THR A 37 1.05 7.28 -0.04
CA THR A 37 0.05 8.02 0.76
C THR A 37 -0.76 9.04 -0.04
N ILE A 38 -0.12 9.74 -0.97
CA ILE A 38 -0.81 10.71 -1.83
C ILE A 38 -1.82 10.03 -2.77
N ASP A 39 -1.50 8.83 -3.27
CA ASP A 39 -2.43 8.08 -4.11
C ASP A 39 -3.67 7.72 -3.29
N PHE A 40 -3.49 7.18 -2.07
CA PHE A 40 -4.60 6.90 -1.15
C PHE A 40 -5.44 8.13 -0.80
N MET A 41 -4.80 9.29 -0.62
CA MET A 41 -5.51 10.54 -0.32
C MET A 41 -6.39 11.02 -1.48
N MET A 42 -6.00 10.70 -2.72
CA MET A 42 -6.72 11.12 -3.94
C MET A 42 -7.75 10.08 -4.43
N MET A 43 -7.68 8.84 -3.94
CA MET A 43 -8.55 7.76 -4.38
C MET A 43 -10.02 7.99 -4.00
N LYS A 44 -10.88 7.57 -4.91
CA LYS A 44 -12.33 7.58 -4.78
C LYS A 44 -12.89 6.18 -4.65
N LYS A 45 -14.10 6.05 -4.11
CA LYS A 45 -14.85 4.78 -4.07
C LYS A 45 -15.01 4.17 -5.46
N SER A 46 -15.13 5.00 -6.49
CA SER A 46 -15.21 4.57 -7.89
C SER A 46 -13.91 3.95 -8.44
N ASN A 47 -12.77 4.11 -7.75
CA ASN A 47 -11.54 3.39 -8.09
C ASN A 47 -11.60 1.91 -7.69
N MET A 48 -12.53 1.52 -6.79
CA MET A 48 -12.80 0.11 -6.49
C MET A 48 -13.82 -0.46 -7.46
N LYS A 49 -13.40 -1.44 -8.28
CA LYS A 49 -14.26 -2.10 -9.27
C LYS A 49 -13.94 -3.58 -9.35
N LYS A 50 -14.98 -4.44 -9.29
CA LYS A 50 -14.85 -5.89 -9.50
C LYS A 50 -13.75 -6.54 -8.64
N GLY A 51 -13.65 -6.16 -7.36
CA GLY A 51 -12.64 -6.68 -6.43
C GLY A 51 -11.22 -6.14 -6.64
N ARG A 52 -11.07 -5.05 -7.41
CA ARG A 52 -9.77 -4.43 -7.71
C ARG A 52 -9.76 -2.95 -7.34
N LEU A 53 -8.57 -2.44 -7.06
CA LEU A 53 -8.27 -1.03 -6.93
C LEU A 53 -7.54 -0.56 -8.19
N GLU A 54 -8.17 0.33 -8.95
CA GLU A 54 -7.67 0.82 -10.24
C GLU A 54 -7.49 2.34 -10.22
N PHE A 55 -6.26 2.79 -10.48
CA PHE A 55 -5.90 4.21 -10.41
C PHE A 55 -4.65 4.52 -11.23
N GLU A 56 -4.43 5.81 -11.46
CA GLU A 56 -3.20 6.35 -12.06
C GLU A 56 -2.32 6.90 -10.96
N ARG A 57 -1.04 6.52 -10.94
CA ARG A 57 -0.14 6.98 -9.87
C ARG A 57 0.16 8.47 -9.99
N THR A 58 -0.24 9.23 -8.97
CA THR A 58 -0.14 10.69 -8.92
C THR A 58 1.27 11.19 -9.22
N LYS A 59 2.30 10.49 -8.71
CA LYS A 59 3.72 10.87 -8.90
C LYS A 59 4.18 10.83 -10.36
N THR A 60 3.62 9.94 -11.19
CA THR A 60 4.19 9.60 -12.50
C THR A 60 3.20 9.69 -13.66
N MET A 61 1.90 9.80 -13.38
CA MET A 61 0.84 9.80 -14.40
C MET A 61 1.05 10.84 -15.49
N ASN A 62 1.49 12.05 -15.14
CA ASN A 62 1.68 13.15 -16.09
C ASN A 62 2.94 13.01 -16.97
N ARG A 63 3.77 11.98 -16.74
CA ARG A 63 5.07 11.80 -17.42
C ARG A 63 5.13 10.50 -18.22
N ARG A 64 4.10 9.67 -18.17
CA ARG A 64 4.06 8.36 -18.84
C ARG A 64 2.88 8.27 -19.80
N MET A 65 3.09 7.66 -20.97
CA MET A 65 2.04 7.47 -21.97
C MET A 65 0.90 6.58 -21.47
N ASP A 66 1.22 5.56 -20.66
CA ASP A 66 0.24 4.68 -20.01
C ASP A 66 -0.43 5.32 -18.77
N ARG A 67 -0.17 6.60 -18.52
CA ARG A 67 -0.61 7.39 -17.35
C ARG A 67 -0.25 6.75 -16.01
N ALA A 68 0.76 5.88 -15.97
CA ALA A 68 1.11 5.10 -14.79
C ALA A 68 -0.10 4.35 -14.21
N PHE A 69 -0.98 3.85 -15.08
CA PHE A 69 -2.15 3.09 -14.66
C PHE A 69 -1.71 1.83 -13.92
N THR A 70 -2.39 1.53 -12.82
CA THR A 70 -2.20 0.30 -12.06
C THR A 70 -3.54 -0.28 -11.66
N SER A 71 -3.61 -1.61 -11.68
CA SER A 71 -4.77 -2.38 -11.22
C SER A 71 -4.28 -3.41 -10.22
N ILE A 72 -4.84 -3.39 -9.02
CA ILE A 72 -4.41 -4.22 -7.89
C ILE A 72 -5.60 -5.05 -7.43
N LYS A 73 -5.49 -6.38 -7.43
CA LYS A 73 -6.49 -7.20 -6.74
C LYS A 73 -6.49 -6.85 -5.26
N LEU A 74 -7.67 -6.56 -4.71
CA LEU A 74 -7.81 -6.27 -3.29
C LEU A 74 -7.97 -7.59 -2.53
N GLU A 75 -6.92 -7.91 -1.78
CA GLU A 75 -6.90 -9.06 -0.88
C GLU A 75 -7.68 -8.76 0.43
N PRO A 76 -8.16 -9.80 1.16
CA PRO A 76 -8.98 -9.61 2.35
C PRO A 76 -8.40 -8.64 3.38
N GLU A 77 -7.09 -8.72 3.60
CA GLU A 77 -6.38 -7.88 4.58
C GLU A 77 -6.37 -6.39 4.17
N ALA A 78 -6.34 -6.10 2.86
CA ALA A 78 -6.47 -4.74 2.35
C ALA A 78 -7.91 -4.23 2.46
N LEU A 79 -8.89 -5.10 2.16
CA LEU A 79 -10.31 -4.77 2.27
C LEU A 79 -10.72 -4.45 3.72
N GLU A 80 -10.22 -5.21 4.68
CA GLU A 80 -10.46 -4.96 6.11
C GLU A 80 -10.08 -3.52 6.49
N ILE A 81 -8.89 -3.07 6.10
CA ILE A 81 -8.41 -1.72 6.40
C ILE A 81 -9.24 -0.65 5.66
N ILE A 82 -9.58 -0.90 4.38
CA ILE A 82 -10.41 0.04 3.60
C ILE A 82 -11.78 0.21 4.25
N TYR A 83 -12.41 -0.87 4.68
CA TYR A 83 -13.72 -0.84 5.33
C TYR A 83 -13.67 -0.31 6.77
N LYS A 84 -12.53 -0.41 7.45
CA LYS A 84 -12.30 0.19 8.77
C LYS A 84 -12.21 1.73 8.72
N TYR A 85 -11.77 2.30 7.60
CA TYR A 85 -11.53 3.74 7.46
C TYR A 85 -12.20 4.38 6.23
N PRO A 86 -13.54 4.23 6.07
CA PRO A 86 -14.23 4.73 4.89
C PRO A 86 -14.21 6.26 4.86
N GLY A 87 -13.96 6.82 3.67
CA GLY A 87 -14.02 8.27 3.47
C GLY A 87 -15.45 8.80 3.28
N ASP A 88 -15.63 10.07 3.65
CA ASP A 88 -16.87 10.80 3.37
C ASP A 88 -17.04 11.07 1.87
N GLY A 89 -18.31 11.18 1.43
CA GLY A 89 -18.65 11.46 0.04
C GLY A 89 -18.09 10.42 -0.93
N ASP A 90 -17.32 10.87 -1.92
CA ASP A 90 -16.71 10.02 -2.95
C ASP A 90 -15.32 9.48 -2.60
N ARG A 91 -14.72 9.91 -1.49
CA ARG A 91 -13.36 9.52 -1.07
C ARG A 91 -13.33 8.05 -0.65
N LEU A 92 -12.28 7.33 -1.05
CA LEU A 92 -12.13 5.93 -0.66
C LEU A 92 -11.86 5.78 0.84
N LEU A 93 -10.92 6.59 1.36
CA LEU A 93 -10.46 6.55 2.75
C LEU A 93 -10.68 7.90 3.42
N CYS A 94 -10.88 7.90 4.75
CA CYS A 94 -11.06 9.12 5.54
C CYS A 94 -9.80 9.97 5.74
N ILE A 95 -8.81 9.90 4.84
CA ILE A 95 -7.57 10.67 4.92
C ILE A 95 -7.88 12.16 4.79
N GLY A 96 -8.68 12.55 3.80
CA GLY A 96 -9.08 13.94 3.57
C GLY A 96 -10.03 14.51 4.62
N ASP A 97 -10.63 13.64 5.44
CA ASP A 97 -11.53 14.03 6.53
C ASP A 97 -10.71 14.29 7.81
N ARG A 98 -9.61 13.54 7.98
CA ARG A 98 -8.68 13.66 9.11
C ARG A 98 -7.59 14.70 8.90
N PHE A 99 -7.18 14.95 7.65
CA PHE A 99 -6.06 15.81 7.31
C PHE A 99 -6.42 16.76 6.17
N SER A 100 -6.29 18.07 6.44
CA SER A 100 -6.59 19.13 5.48
C SER A 100 -5.64 19.20 4.27
N SER A 101 -4.50 18.52 4.31
CA SER A 101 -3.51 18.55 3.22
C SER A 101 -2.59 17.32 3.23
N GLU A 102 -1.93 17.06 2.10
CA GLU A 102 -0.87 16.05 2.03
C GLU A 102 0.25 16.32 3.05
N ARG A 103 0.57 17.60 3.30
CA ARG A 103 1.61 18.01 4.25
C ARG A 103 1.26 17.61 5.69
N SER A 104 0.01 17.85 6.12
CA SER A 104 -0.44 17.47 7.46
C SER A 104 -0.50 15.95 7.60
N PHE A 105 -0.99 15.23 6.58
CA PHE A 105 -0.97 13.77 6.59
C PHE A 105 0.46 13.20 6.65
N ARG A 106 1.40 13.74 5.87
CA ARG A 106 2.81 13.31 5.90
C ARG A 106 3.46 13.55 7.27
N THR A 107 3.09 14.62 7.95
CA THR A 107 3.57 14.92 9.32
C THR A 107 3.06 13.88 10.31
N ALA A 108 1.78 13.54 10.23
CA ALA A 108 1.17 12.49 11.05
C ALA A 108 1.80 11.11 10.79
N ILE A 109 2.04 10.77 9.52
CA ILE A 109 2.79 9.56 9.13
C ILE A 109 4.17 9.55 9.79
N ARG A 110 4.94 10.64 9.71
CA ARG A 110 6.27 10.71 10.34
C ARG A 110 6.20 10.45 11.85
N GLN A 111 5.24 11.05 12.55
CA GLN A 111 5.07 10.86 13.99
C GLN A 111 4.66 9.42 14.33
N GLY A 112 3.67 8.87 13.60
CA GLY A 112 3.25 7.48 13.80
C GLY A 112 4.35 6.48 13.48
N MET A 113 5.17 6.72 12.46
CA MET A 113 6.32 5.86 12.16
C MET A 113 7.37 5.90 13.28
N ILE A 114 7.62 7.04 13.93
CA ILE A 114 8.52 7.12 15.10
C ILE A 114 7.98 6.23 16.22
N ALA A 115 6.70 6.40 16.58
CA ALA A 115 6.07 5.59 17.62
C ALA A 115 6.08 4.08 17.29
N LEU A 116 5.87 3.70 16.01
CA LEU A 116 5.97 2.30 15.58
C LEU A 116 7.38 1.75 15.72
N ARG A 117 8.42 2.52 15.36
CA ARG A 117 9.84 2.11 15.52
C ARG A 117 10.18 1.84 16.97
N ASP A 118 9.73 2.71 17.86
CA ASP A 118 9.97 2.58 19.30
C ASP A 118 9.22 1.38 19.88
N TYR A 119 7.99 1.12 19.41
CA TYR A 119 7.20 -0.03 19.85
C TYR A 119 7.83 -1.38 19.45
N ILE A 120 8.42 -1.47 18.25
CA ILE A 120 9.00 -2.73 17.74
C ILE A 120 10.51 -2.84 17.96
N ASP A 121 11.13 -1.85 18.62
CA ASP A 121 12.58 -1.73 18.80
C ASP A 121 13.37 -1.84 17.47
N TYR A 122 12.92 -1.13 16.43
CA TYR A 122 13.57 -1.13 15.11
C TYR A 122 13.50 0.25 14.46
N GLN A 123 14.64 0.92 14.38
CA GLN A 123 14.70 2.34 13.98
C GLN A 123 14.80 2.57 12.47
N GLU A 124 15.23 1.58 11.69
CA GLU A 124 15.51 1.71 10.25
C GLU A 124 14.26 1.49 9.37
N MET A 125 13.17 2.18 9.69
CA MET A 125 11.90 2.00 8.99
C MET A 125 11.18 3.31 8.68
N SER A 126 10.90 3.61 7.42
CA SER A 126 9.99 4.70 7.05
C SER A 126 8.69 4.14 6.50
N PHE A 127 7.71 5.00 6.18
CA PHE A 127 6.53 4.55 5.45
C PHE A 127 6.89 3.88 4.11
N TYR A 128 7.95 4.36 3.45
CA TYR A 128 8.43 3.79 2.19
C TYR A 128 9.04 2.39 2.35
N SER A 129 9.35 1.97 3.59
CA SER A 129 9.79 0.60 3.88
C SER A 129 8.73 -0.43 3.53
N ALA A 130 7.43 -0.09 3.50
CA ALA A 130 6.38 -1.00 3.01
C ALA A 130 6.65 -1.44 1.56
N ARG A 131 6.97 -0.47 0.68
CA ARG A 131 7.28 -0.72 -0.73
C ARG A 131 8.57 -1.52 -0.90
N HIS A 132 9.63 -1.14 -0.18
CA HIS A 132 10.90 -1.84 -0.23
C HIS A 132 10.80 -3.27 0.28
N SER A 133 10.05 -3.48 1.37
CA SER A 133 9.83 -4.82 1.93
C SER A 133 9.09 -5.69 0.95
N TRP A 134 8.00 -5.19 0.35
CA TRP A 134 7.26 -5.94 -0.67
C TRP A 134 8.17 -6.38 -1.82
N ALA A 135 8.99 -5.47 -2.35
CA ALA A 135 9.89 -5.76 -3.48
C ALA A 135 10.99 -6.76 -3.11
N THR A 136 11.58 -6.58 -1.92
CA THR A 136 12.66 -7.45 -1.43
C THR A 136 12.13 -8.86 -1.18
N ILE A 137 10.96 -8.99 -0.55
CA ILE A 137 10.33 -10.29 -0.28
C ILE A 137 9.93 -10.98 -1.58
N ALA A 138 9.29 -10.24 -2.50
CA ALA A 138 8.93 -10.76 -3.81
C ALA A 138 10.15 -11.33 -4.56
N ARG A 139 11.29 -10.63 -4.52
CA ARG A 139 12.50 -11.06 -5.22
C ARG A 139 13.28 -12.15 -4.49
N ASN A 140 13.59 -11.94 -3.22
CA ASN A 140 14.60 -12.70 -2.50
C ASN A 140 14.01 -13.92 -1.78
N ASP A 141 12.79 -13.81 -1.26
CA ASP A 141 12.14 -14.89 -0.51
C ASP A 141 11.23 -15.73 -1.39
N ILE A 142 10.53 -15.09 -2.34
CA ILE A 142 9.57 -15.75 -3.25
C ILE A 142 10.21 -16.17 -4.58
N GLY A 143 11.33 -15.55 -4.96
CA GLY A 143 12.06 -15.87 -6.18
C GLY A 143 11.46 -15.28 -7.46
N ALA A 144 10.67 -14.21 -7.38
CA ALA A 144 10.06 -13.61 -8.57
C ALA A 144 11.09 -12.91 -9.47
N ASP A 145 10.85 -12.95 -10.78
CA ASP A 145 11.66 -12.19 -11.76
C ASP A 145 11.59 -10.68 -11.51
N ILE A 146 12.70 -10.00 -11.79
CA ILE A 146 12.82 -8.56 -11.57
C ILE A 146 11.77 -7.77 -12.38
N ASP A 147 11.37 -8.27 -13.55
CA ASP A 147 10.32 -7.67 -14.38
C ASP A 147 8.95 -7.73 -13.71
N ASN A 148 8.62 -8.84 -13.03
CA ASN A 148 7.38 -8.96 -12.27
C ASN A 148 7.41 -8.04 -11.05
N VAL A 149 8.55 -7.92 -10.37
CA VAL A 149 8.72 -6.96 -9.26
C VAL A 149 8.57 -5.52 -9.77
N ALA A 150 9.24 -5.16 -10.85
CA ALA A 150 9.15 -3.83 -11.47
C ALA A 150 7.72 -3.50 -11.90
N LYS A 151 7.01 -4.45 -12.53
CA LYS A 151 5.61 -4.30 -12.91
C LYS A 151 4.68 -4.15 -11.70
N GLY A 152 4.91 -4.92 -10.63
CA GLY A 152 4.16 -4.80 -9.37
C GLY A 152 4.35 -3.46 -8.68
N LEU A 153 5.56 -2.90 -8.76
CA LEU A 153 5.87 -1.54 -8.32
C LEU A 153 5.45 -0.47 -9.34
N ASN A 154 4.78 -0.81 -10.44
CA ASN A 154 4.41 0.12 -11.50
C ASN A 154 5.60 0.99 -11.94
N HIS A 155 6.78 0.41 -12.10
CA HIS A 155 7.92 1.08 -12.71
C HIS A 155 7.69 1.26 -14.21
N ALA A 156 8.40 2.20 -14.82
CA ALA A 156 8.33 2.40 -16.26
C ALA A 156 8.93 1.16 -16.96
N SER A 157 8.26 0.70 -18.01
CA SER A 157 8.75 -0.40 -18.84
C SER A 157 9.98 0.01 -19.63
N ALA A 158 10.85 -0.95 -19.92
CA ALA A 158 11.94 -0.78 -20.87
C ALA A 158 11.44 -0.69 -22.33
N LEU A 159 10.22 -1.19 -22.61
CA LEU A 159 9.60 -1.22 -23.95
C LEU A 159 8.23 -0.50 -23.96
N PRO A 160 8.16 0.80 -23.62
CA PRO A 160 6.90 1.50 -23.40
C PRO A 160 6.02 1.63 -24.66
N ILE A 161 6.63 1.65 -25.85
CA ILE A 161 5.89 1.68 -27.14
C ILE A 161 5.32 0.31 -27.46
N THR A 162 5.98 -0.79 -27.08
CA THR A 162 5.45 -2.13 -27.31
C THR A 162 4.27 -2.41 -26.39
N ASP A 163 4.36 -1.99 -25.13
CA ASP A 163 3.33 -2.24 -24.12
C ASP A 163 1.97 -1.64 -24.45
N ILE A 164 1.89 -0.51 -25.17
CA ILE A 164 0.61 0.09 -25.55
C ILE A 164 -0.21 -0.79 -26.52
N TYR A 165 0.43 -1.74 -27.21
CA TYR A 165 -0.24 -2.70 -28.09
C TYR A 165 -0.61 -4.01 -27.39
N ILE A 166 -0.19 -4.20 -26.15
CA ILE A 166 -0.40 -5.43 -25.38
C ILE A 166 -1.42 -5.15 -24.28
N LYS A 167 -2.48 -5.95 -24.22
CA LYS A 167 -3.45 -5.86 -23.12
C LYS A 167 -2.73 -6.14 -21.79
N PRO A 168 -2.79 -5.23 -20.80
CA PRO A 168 -2.17 -5.47 -19.51
C PRO A 168 -2.77 -6.69 -18.81
N ASP A 169 -1.94 -7.71 -18.57
CA ASP A 169 -2.26 -8.83 -17.69
C ASP A 169 -1.67 -8.60 -16.29
N TRP A 170 -2.55 -8.53 -15.30
CA TRP A 170 -2.20 -8.35 -13.89
C TRP A 170 -2.19 -9.67 -13.10
N GLY A 171 -2.63 -10.80 -13.69
CA GLY A 171 -2.81 -12.06 -12.98
C GLY A 171 -1.53 -12.56 -12.30
N ARG A 172 -0.39 -12.54 -13.01
CA ARG A 172 0.91 -12.89 -12.44
C ARG A 172 1.32 -12.00 -11.25
N ILE A 173 0.96 -10.73 -11.31
CA ILE A 173 1.30 -9.76 -10.25
C ILE A 173 0.35 -9.91 -9.06
N ASP A 174 -0.90 -10.28 -9.30
CA ASP A 174 -1.87 -10.57 -8.26
C ASP A 174 -1.48 -11.85 -7.50
N GLU A 175 -1.09 -12.91 -8.21
CA GLU A 175 -0.57 -14.15 -7.62
C GLU A 175 0.70 -13.87 -6.79
N LEU A 176 1.64 -13.10 -7.36
CA LEU A 176 2.84 -12.68 -6.65
C LEU A 176 2.49 -11.89 -5.38
N ASN A 177 1.54 -10.95 -5.46
CA ASN A 177 1.13 -10.17 -4.30
C ASN A 177 0.53 -11.06 -3.19
N ARG A 178 -0.33 -12.02 -3.56
CA ARG A 178 -0.90 -12.99 -2.61
C ARG A 178 0.20 -13.78 -1.91
N ARG A 179 1.17 -14.33 -2.66
CA ARG A 179 2.32 -15.06 -2.11
C ARG A 179 3.16 -14.20 -1.17
N VAL A 180 3.39 -12.92 -1.49
CA VAL A 180 4.11 -11.97 -0.61
C VAL A 180 3.38 -11.78 0.71
N ILE A 181 2.06 -11.60 0.68
CA ILE A 181 1.25 -11.42 1.88
C ILE A 181 1.24 -12.72 2.70
N ASP A 182 1.06 -13.87 2.06
CA ASP A 182 1.03 -15.17 2.75
C ASP A 182 2.36 -15.51 3.42
N PHE A 183 3.46 -15.26 2.71
CA PHE A 183 4.80 -15.45 3.26
C PHE A 183 4.99 -14.66 4.56
N VAL A 184 4.55 -13.40 4.57
CA VAL A 184 4.69 -12.50 5.72
C VAL A 184 3.74 -12.87 6.85
N LEU A 185 2.45 -13.09 6.57
CA LEU A 185 1.44 -13.25 7.61
C LEU A 185 1.32 -14.68 8.13
N TYR A 186 1.58 -15.69 7.30
CA TYR A 186 1.21 -17.08 7.61
C TYR A 186 2.39 -18.05 7.60
N GLU A 187 3.42 -17.83 6.78
CA GLU A 187 4.52 -18.79 6.64
C GLU A 187 5.76 -18.45 7.47
N ARG A 188 6.14 -17.18 7.53
CA ARG A 188 7.36 -16.74 8.25
C ARG A 188 7.26 -16.90 9.77
N LEU A 189 6.06 -17.09 10.31
CA LEU A 189 5.82 -17.37 11.73
C LEU A 189 6.01 -18.85 12.10
N ASN A 190 6.19 -19.74 11.12
CA ASN A 190 6.37 -21.18 11.31
C ASN A 190 7.83 -21.64 11.16
N LYS A 191 8.79 -20.71 11.14
CA LYS A 191 10.23 -20.97 11.19
C LYS A 191 10.83 -20.30 12.41
#